data_AF-A0A660E790-F1
#
_entry.id   AF-A0A660E790-F1
#
_cell.length_a   1.000
_cell.length_b   1.000
_cell.length_c   1.000
_cell.angle_alpha   90.00
_cell.angle_beta   90.00
_cell.angle_gamma   90.00
#
_symmetry.space_group_name_H-M   'P 1'
#
loop_
_entity.id
_entity.type
_entity.pdbx_description
1 polymer ?
#
loop_
_entity_poly.entity_id
_entity_poly.type
_entity_poly.pdbx_seq_one_letter_code
_entity_poly.pdbx_strand_id
1 'polypeptide(L)'
;MQVLSVKYKAKKYKWIIYTALGTVLLMIILFASIFGKLQTDSCDTTTTVTNLESKDMEQNAKNIYAHWKQKYNATPQSSAGILGVLELESRLNPSAVNSSSGATGLAQWLGGRKDKLEALAKKEGKEATNLGVQLDYLDQELNESYYSKNKEIFTYTDVRKATKAWLMDFEGMSKNPEQWYLSQRYAYADHWYSVFGTTDPVSSSALANASQGSIDELGCSSDTSYSGSDIVKTAESMKGYFYYVQSHPSSDLGSDLKNPSKTGGTDCSGFIWLTLNKAGYKVPANMGWFTGSMASDAKGSHQYLKQINENDAKAGDIVIVNQGAGAGNNGHTAILLGKWQGKETKIIQEGGDTSGHVNEGKFGTSFSILLDGGDVVLARPVKK
;
A
#
# COMPACT_ATOMS: atom_id res chain seq x y z
N MET A 1 -47.14 -72.39 15.90
CA MET A 1 -45.98 -71.85 15.15
C MET A 1 -46.11 -70.38 14.69
N GLN A 2 -47.11 -69.61 15.16
CA GLN A 2 -47.36 -68.23 14.67
C GLN A 2 -46.83 -67.09 15.56
N VAL A 3 -46.53 -67.33 16.85
CA VAL A 3 -46.09 -66.27 17.78
C VAL A 3 -44.61 -65.87 17.60
N LEU A 4 -43.76 -66.79 17.11
CA LEU A 4 -42.33 -66.53 16.85
C LEU A 4 -42.10 -65.70 15.58
N SER A 5 -43.00 -65.81 14.59
CA SER A 5 -42.92 -65.07 13.31
C SER A 5 -43.16 -63.57 13.48
N VAL A 6 -44.10 -63.17 14.35
CA VAL A 6 -44.40 -61.75 14.63
C VAL A 6 -43.28 -61.08 15.42
N LYS A 7 -42.70 -61.77 16.43
CA LYS A 7 -41.56 -61.25 17.19
C LYS A 7 -40.30 -61.10 16.33
N TYR A 8 -40.05 -62.03 15.41
CA TYR A 8 -38.92 -61.96 14.47
C TYR A 8 -39.08 -60.82 13.46
N LYS A 9 -40.28 -60.65 12.88
CA LYS A 9 -40.60 -59.49 12.02
C LYS A 9 -40.43 -58.18 12.78
N ALA A 10 -40.97 -58.05 13.99
CA ALA A 10 -40.83 -56.82 14.79
C ALA A 10 -39.37 -56.47 15.12
N LYS A 11 -38.51 -57.48 15.38
CA LYS A 11 -37.08 -57.27 15.62
C LYS A 11 -36.33 -56.85 14.34
N LYS A 12 -36.71 -57.41 13.18
CA LYS A 12 -36.17 -57.05 11.86
C LYS A 12 -36.58 -55.63 11.44
N TYR A 13 -37.84 -55.25 11.66
CA TYR A 13 -38.32 -53.88 11.40
C TYR A 13 -37.68 -52.87 12.36
N LYS A 14 -37.50 -53.20 13.64
CA LYS A 14 -36.75 -52.34 14.57
C LYS A 14 -35.31 -52.11 14.09
N TRP A 15 -34.62 -53.16 13.64
CA TRP A 15 -33.25 -53.03 13.15
C TRP A 15 -33.17 -52.17 11.89
N ILE A 16 -34.10 -52.34 10.94
CA ILE A 16 -34.23 -51.51 9.73
C ILE A 16 -34.52 -50.04 10.08
N ILE A 17 -35.39 -49.79 11.06
CA ILE A 17 -35.72 -48.44 11.54
C ILE A 17 -34.50 -47.80 12.22
N TYR A 18 -33.75 -48.53 13.04
CA TYR A 18 -32.53 -48.02 13.67
C TYR A 18 -31.42 -47.75 12.66
N THR A 19 -31.25 -48.59 11.63
CA THR A 19 -30.29 -48.31 10.56
C THR A 19 -30.71 -47.12 9.70
N ALA A 20 -32.00 -46.96 9.39
CA ALA A 20 -32.51 -45.81 8.63
C ALA A 20 -32.38 -44.50 9.41
N LEU A 21 -32.74 -44.50 10.70
CA LEU A 21 -32.54 -43.35 11.60
C LEU A 21 -31.06 -43.03 11.79
N GLY A 22 -30.20 -44.05 11.93
CA GLY A 22 -28.76 -43.88 12.01
C GLY A 22 -28.16 -43.23 10.77
N THR A 23 -28.58 -43.65 9.56
CA THR A 23 -28.12 -43.03 8.31
C THR A 23 -28.63 -41.60 8.12
N VAL A 24 -29.85 -41.28 8.58
CA VAL A 24 -30.39 -39.91 8.54
C VAL A 24 -29.64 -39.02 9.53
N LEU A 25 -29.34 -39.52 10.74
CA LEU A 25 -28.55 -38.77 11.73
C LEU A 25 -27.11 -38.54 11.25
N LEU A 26 -26.50 -39.54 10.62
CA LEU A 26 -25.14 -39.44 10.07
C LEU A 26 -25.10 -38.51 8.84
N MET A 27 -26.16 -38.49 8.02
CA MET A 27 -26.34 -37.46 6.98
C MET A 27 -26.57 -36.07 7.58
N ILE A 28 -27.33 -35.90 8.67
CA ILE A 28 -27.49 -34.60 9.35
C ILE A 28 -26.15 -34.13 9.94
N ILE A 29 -25.32 -35.01 10.47
CA ILE A 29 -23.99 -34.68 10.99
C ILE A 29 -23.02 -34.36 9.85
N LEU A 30 -23.07 -35.08 8.71
CA LEU A 30 -22.32 -34.74 7.51
C LEU A 30 -22.79 -33.40 6.91
N PHE A 31 -24.10 -33.15 6.84
CA PHE A 31 -24.68 -31.87 6.46
C PHE A 31 -24.27 -30.76 7.44
N ALA A 32 -24.24 -31.00 8.75
CA ALA A 32 -23.78 -30.03 9.75
C ALA A 32 -22.26 -29.82 9.72
N SER A 33 -21.47 -30.80 9.25
CA SER A 33 -20.02 -30.62 9.03
C SER A 33 -19.70 -29.87 7.72
N ILE A 34 -20.62 -29.90 6.75
CA ILE A 34 -20.54 -29.11 5.50
C ILE A 34 -21.17 -27.72 5.68
N PHE A 35 -22.26 -27.58 6.43
CA PHE A 35 -22.94 -26.31 6.74
C PHE A 35 -22.38 -25.58 7.97
N GLY A 36 -21.67 -26.25 8.88
CA GLY A 36 -20.88 -25.61 9.93
C GLY A 36 -19.62 -24.91 9.41
N LYS A 37 -19.32 -25.06 8.11
CA LYS A 37 -18.25 -24.36 7.38
C LYS A 37 -18.72 -23.62 6.12
N LEU A 38 -20.03 -23.50 5.91
CA LEU A 38 -20.61 -22.64 4.86
C LEU A 38 -21.77 -21.84 5.45
N GLN A 39 -21.42 -20.82 6.23
CA GLN A 39 -22.20 -19.58 6.22
C GLN A 39 -21.46 -18.64 5.26
N THR A 40 -21.56 -18.97 3.97
CA THR A 40 -21.39 -17.98 2.92
C THR A 40 -22.55 -17.03 3.06
N ASP A 41 -22.32 -15.90 3.72
CA ASP A 41 -23.15 -14.72 3.53
C ASP A 41 -23.10 -14.40 2.04
N SER A 42 -24.13 -14.85 1.31
CA SER A 42 -24.44 -14.30 0.01
C SER A 42 -24.89 -12.87 0.26
N CYS A 43 -23.95 -11.94 0.29
CA CYS A 43 -24.24 -10.55 0.03
C CYS A 43 -24.60 -10.43 -1.45
N ASP A 44 -25.83 -10.84 -1.78
CA ASP A 44 -26.56 -10.24 -2.87
C ASP A 44 -26.88 -8.80 -2.44
N THR A 45 -25.87 -7.95 -2.59
CA THR A 45 -26.04 -6.51 -2.58
C THR A 45 -25.76 -6.06 -4.00
N THR A 46 -26.83 -6.03 -4.80
CA THR A 46 -26.98 -5.02 -5.85
C THR A 46 -27.07 -3.64 -5.16
N THR A 47 -26.01 -3.23 -4.46
CA THR A 47 -25.87 -1.88 -3.94
C THR A 47 -25.30 -1.07 -5.08
N THR A 48 -26.13 -0.22 -5.67
CA THR A 48 -25.67 0.87 -6.53
C THR A 48 -24.45 1.56 -5.91
N VAL A 49 -23.35 1.59 -6.67
CA VAL A 49 -22.04 2.15 -6.32
C VAL A 49 -22.17 3.61 -5.87
N THR A 50 -23.20 4.30 -6.36
CA THR A 50 -23.63 5.64 -5.98
C THR A 50 -23.59 5.96 -4.48
N ASN A 51 -23.75 5.01 -3.55
CA ASN A 51 -23.74 5.29 -2.10
C ASN A 51 -22.34 5.41 -1.47
N LEU A 52 -21.25 5.30 -2.25
CA LEU A 52 -19.90 5.53 -1.76
C LEU A 52 -19.60 7.03 -1.65
N GLU A 53 -19.42 7.51 -0.43
CA GLU A 53 -18.93 8.87 -0.16
C GLU A 53 -17.40 8.94 -0.22
N SER A 54 -16.88 10.13 -0.54
CA SER A 54 -15.44 10.41 -0.54
C SER A 54 -14.87 10.40 0.88
N LYS A 55 -13.66 9.85 1.05
CA LYS A 55 -12.89 9.75 2.30
C LYS A 55 -11.42 10.15 2.05
N ASP A 56 -10.50 9.74 2.94
CA ASP A 56 -9.07 9.87 2.69
C ASP A 56 -8.60 9.03 1.49
N MET A 57 -7.41 9.34 0.99
CA MET A 57 -6.85 8.74 -0.23
C MET A 57 -6.75 7.22 -0.16
N GLU A 58 -6.35 6.66 0.99
CA GLU A 58 -6.20 5.21 1.17
C GLU A 58 -7.57 4.52 1.17
N GLN A 59 -8.54 5.08 1.88
CA GLN A 59 -9.89 4.53 1.92
C GLN A 59 -10.61 4.68 0.56
N ASN A 60 -10.39 5.77 -0.17
CA ASN A 60 -10.86 5.91 -1.54
C ASN A 60 -10.23 4.84 -2.43
N ALA A 61 -8.92 4.64 -2.38
CA ALA A 61 -8.24 3.59 -3.13
C ALA A 61 -8.80 2.19 -2.84
N LYS A 62 -9.06 1.86 -1.56
CA LYS A 62 -9.69 0.59 -1.14
C LYS A 62 -11.10 0.44 -1.70
N ASN A 63 -11.91 1.50 -1.65
CA ASN A 63 -13.27 1.49 -2.19
C ASN A 63 -13.28 1.30 -3.72
N ILE A 64 -12.39 2.01 -4.42
CA ILE A 64 -12.20 1.89 -5.87
C ILE A 64 -11.74 0.47 -6.23
N TYR A 65 -10.77 -0.08 -5.50
CA TYR A 65 -10.31 -1.45 -5.69
C TYR A 65 -11.43 -2.48 -5.50
N ALA A 66 -12.20 -2.36 -4.41
CA ALA A 66 -13.32 -3.24 -4.12
C ALA A 66 -14.37 -3.22 -5.24
N HIS A 67 -14.69 -2.02 -5.75
CA HIS A 67 -15.59 -1.84 -6.89
C HIS A 67 -15.11 -2.58 -8.14
N TRP A 68 -13.86 -2.36 -8.58
CA TRP A 68 -13.33 -3.06 -9.75
C TRP A 68 -13.16 -4.56 -9.54
N LYS A 69 -12.84 -4.98 -8.31
CA LYS A 69 -12.76 -6.40 -7.97
C LYS A 69 -14.13 -7.06 -8.09
N GLN A 70 -15.18 -6.44 -7.58
CA GLN A 70 -16.54 -6.96 -7.66
C GLN A 70 -17.09 -6.92 -9.09
N LYS A 71 -16.90 -5.81 -9.81
CA LYS A 71 -17.53 -5.56 -11.11
C LYS A 71 -16.81 -6.20 -12.29
N TYR A 72 -15.47 -6.18 -12.28
CA TYR A 72 -14.65 -6.63 -13.40
C TYR A 72 -13.77 -7.84 -13.07
N ASN A 73 -13.88 -8.38 -11.86
CA ASN A 73 -12.94 -9.37 -11.33
C ASN A 73 -11.48 -8.92 -11.47
N ALA A 74 -11.23 -7.62 -11.26
CA ALA A 74 -9.91 -7.04 -11.46
C ALA A 74 -8.83 -7.75 -10.63
N THR A 75 -7.63 -7.87 -11.20
CA THR A 75 -6.47 -8.36 -10.44
C THR A 75 -5.94 -7.25 -9.51
N PRO A 76 -5.26 -7.60 -8.41
CA PRO A 76 -4.59 -6.61 -7.58
C PRO A 76 -3.56 -5.78 -8.37
N GLN A 77 -2.83 -6.41 -9.31
CA GLN A 77 -1.84 -5.76 -10.16
C GLN A 77 -2.46 -4.71 -11.07
N SER A 78 -3.56 -5.06 -11.75
CA SER A 78 -4.25 -4.13 -12.64
C SER A 78 -4.83 -2.95 -11.88
N SER A 79 -5.49 -3.20 -10.75
CA SER A 79 -6.11 -2.14 -9.95
C SER A 79 -5.07 -1.19 -9.38
N ALA A 80 -3.96 -1.73 -8.88
CA ALA A 80 -2.82 -0.95 -8.44
C ALA A 80 -2.23 -0.11 -9.57
N GLY A 81 -2.08 -0.72 -10.75
CA GLY A 81 -1.60 -0.05 -11.96
C GLY A 81 -2.44 1.18 -12.32
N ILE A 82 -3.76 1.02 -12.32
CA ILE A 82 -4.74 2.08 -12.62
C ILE A 82 -4.73 3.15 -11.51
N LEU A 83 -4.73 2.76 -10.24
CA LEU A 83 -4.67 3.70 -9.12
C LEU A 83 -3.42 4.56 -9.14
N GLY A 84 -2.27 4.02 -9.59
CA GLY A 84 -1.06 4.81 -9.77
C GLY A 84 -1.18 5.90 -10.85
N VAL A 85 -2.02 5.68 -11.87
CA VAL A 85 -2.36 6.74 -12.84
C VAL A 85 -3.24 7.79 -12.17
N LEU A 86 -4.36 7.37 -11.58
CA LEU A 86 -5.35 8.28 -10.97
C LEU A 86 -4.80 9.07 -9.78
N GLU A 87 -3.82 8.53 -9.04
CA GLU A 87 -3.18 9.26 -7.95
C GLU A 87 -2.40 10.48 -8.46
N LEU A 88 -1.73 10.38 -9.61
CA LEU A 88 -1.09 11.57 -10.18
C LEU A 88 -2.12 12.56 -10.70
N GLU A 89 -3.25 12.09 -11.25
CA GLU A 89 -4.32 12.95 -11.75
C GLU A 89 -5.01 13.75 -10.64
N SER A 90 -5.30 13.11 -9.50
CA SER A 90 -6.23 13.67 -8.52
C SER A 90 -5.86 13.43 -7.07
N ARG A 91 -4.76 12.73 -6.79
CA ARG A 91 -4.46 12.16 -5.46
C ARG A 91 -5.62 11.27 -4.95
N LEU A 92 -6.32 10.61 -5.88
CA LEU A 92 -7.54 9.83 -5.63
C LEU A 92 -8.60 10.60 -4.85
N ASN A 93 -8.67 11.91 -5.07
CA ASN A 93 -9.66 12.80 -4.47
C ASN A 93 -10.73 13.15 -5.52
N PRO A 94 -11.97 12.67 -5.36
CA PRO A 94 -13.10 13.04 -6.21
C PRO A 94 -13.38 14.55 -6.31
N SER A 95 -12.95 15.34 -5.33
CA SER A 95 -13.10 16.79 -5.33
C SER A 95 -11.92 17.54 -5.96
N ALA A 96 -10.92 16.84 -6.52
CA ALA A 96 -9.75 17.46 -7.12
C ALA A 96 -10.15 18.27 -8.36
N VAL A 97 -9.72 19.54 -8.40
CA VAL A 97 -9.92 20.43 -9.55
C VAL A 97 -8.59 21.01 -9.98
N ASN A 98 -8.24 20.84 -11.26
CA ASN A 98 -7.09 21.51 -11.85
C ASN A 98 -7.37 23.00 -12.02
N SER A 99 -6.60 23.85 -11.36
CA SER A 99 -6.84 25.30 -11.33
C SER A 99 -6.66 25.99 -12.69
N SER A 100 -5.89 25.39 -13.60
CA SER A 100 -5.59 25.97 -14.92
C SER A 100 -6.58 25.53 -15.99
N SER A 101 -6.93 24.25 -16.02
CA SER A 101 -7.81 23.68 -17.05
C SER A 101 -9.27 23.56 -16.61
N GLY A 102 -9.54 23.53 -15.30
CA GLY A 102 -10.87 23.23 -14.74
C GLY A 102 -11.25 21.74 -14.82
N ALA A 103 -10.30 20.86 -15.18
CA ALA A 103 -10.45 19.42 -15.13
C ALA A 103 -10.77 18.95 -13.70
N THR A 104 -11.60 17.91 -13.55
CA THR A 104 -12.17 17.56 -12.24
C THR A 104 -12.23 16.06 -11.97
N GLY A 105 -12.20 15.69 -10.69
CA GLY A 105 -12.45 14.32 -10.22
C GLY A 105 -11.28 13.37 -10.42
N LEU A 106 -11.54 12.09 -10.15
CA LEU A 106 -10.53 11.02 -10.10
C LEU A 106 -9.65 10.95 -11.36
N ALA A 107 -10.28 11.05 -12.53
CA ALA A 107 -9.63 10.97 -13.84
C ALA A 107 -9.52 12.34 -14.54
N GLN A 108 -9.63 13.44 -13.78
CA GLN A 108 -9.49 14.81 -14.31
C GLN A 108 -10.32 15.06 -15.59
N TRP A 109 -11.61 14.72 -15.54
CA TRP A 109 -12.54 14.90 -16.64
C TRP A 109 -12.65 16.38 -17.03
N LEU A 110 -12.64 16.64 -18.34
CA LEU A 110 -12.70 17.98 -18.93
C LEU A 110 -13.67 18.01 -20.13
N GLY A 111 -14.19 19.20 -20.45
CA GLY A 111 -15.07 19.44 -21.59
C GLY A 111 -16.32 18.55 -21.55
N GLY A 112 -16.68 17.96 -22.69
CA GLY A 112 -17.88 17.11 -22.77
C GLY A 112 -17.88 15.89 -21.84
N ARG A 113 -16.70 15.38 -21.41
CA ARG A 113 -16.64 14.32 -20.38
C ARG A 113 -17.06 14.85 -19.01
N LYS A 114 -16.66 16.08 -18.68
CA LYS A 114 -17.08 16.77 -17.44
C LYS A 114 -18.59 17.05 -17.46
N ASP A 115 -19.12 17.53 -18.59
CA ASP A 115 -20.57 17.80 -18.73
C ASP A 115 -21.40 16.53 -18.51
N LYS A 116 -20.94 15.38 -19.03
CA LYS A 116 -21.59 14.08 -18.82
C LYS A 116 -21.53 13.62 -17.35
N LEU A 117 -20.40 13.82 -16.66
CA LEU A 117 -20.28 13.54 -15.23
C LEU A 117 -21.28 14.38 -14.42
N GLU A 118 -21.35 15.68 -14.68
CA GLU A 118 -22.28 16.60 -14.00
C GLU A 118 -23.75 16.23 -14.28
N ALA A 119 -24.07 15.85 -15.51
CA ALA A 119 -25.39 15.37 -15.87
C ALA A 119 -25.76 14.07 -15.15
N LEU A 120 -24.82 13.14 -15.00
CA LEU A 120 -25.02 11.91 -14.22
C LEU A 120 -25.29 12.23 -12.75
N ALA A 121 -24.43 13.07 -12.15
CA ALA A 121 -24.58 13.49 -10.76
C ALA A 121 -25.97 14.10 -10.50
N LYS A 122 -26.41 15.01 -11.38
CA LYS A 122 -27.75 15.62 -11.33
C LYS A 122 -28.86 14.58 -11.46
N LYS A 123 -28.73 13.61 -12.36
CA LYS A 123 -29.71 12.53 -12.56
C LYS A 123 -29.83 11.65 -11.31
N GLU A 124 -28.73 11.43 -10.60
CA GLU A 124 -28.68 10.62 -9.38
C GLU A 124 -29.01 11.42 -8.10
N GLY A 125 -29.22 12.74 -8.23
CA GLY A 125 -29.49 13.61 -7.09
C GLY A 125 -28.31 13.76 -6.14
N LYS A 126 -27.08 13.66 -6.66
CA LYS A 126 -25.82 13.69 -5.90
C LYS A 126 -24.86 14.73 -6.47
N GLU A 127 -23.84 15.06 -5.69
CA GLU A 127 -22.76 15.95 -6.14
C GLU A 127 -21.82 15.24 -7.10
N ALA A 128 -21.27 15.97 -8.09
CA ALA A 128 -20.29 15.41 -9.03
C ALA A 128 -18.98 14.99 -8.35
N THR A 129 -18.72 15.46 -7.12
CA THR A 129 -17.60 15.07 -6.27
C THR A 129 -17.86 13.79 -5.45
N ASN A 130 -19.04 13.18 -5.57
CA ASN A 130 -19.32 11.91 -4.92
C ASN A 130 -18.49 10.78 -5.58
N LEU A 131 -17.84 9.95 -4.77
CA LEU A 131 -16.98 8.86 -5.25
C LEU A 131 -17.79 7.84 -6.06
N GLY A 132 -18.97 7.47 -5.58
CA GLY A 132 -19.86 6.54 -6.25
C GLY A 132 -20.28 7.02 -7.64
N VAL A 133 -20.74 8.28 -7.74
CA VAL A 133 -21.09 8.92 -9.02
C VAL A 133 -19.93 8.88 -10.01
N GLN A 134 -18.71 9.18 -9.56
CA GLN A 134 -17.52 9.16 -10.42
C GLN A 134 -17.15 7.75 -10.89
N LEU A 135 -17.33 6.73 -10.05
CA LEU A 135 -17.12 5.34 -10.44
C LEU A 135 -18.19 4.85 -11.42
N ASP A 136 -19.46 5.23 -11.22
CA ASP A 136 -20.53 4.92 -12.16
C ASP A 136 -20.33 5.64 -13.50
N TYR A 137 -19.80 6.86 -13.49
CA TYR A 137 -19.43 7.56 -14.73
C TYR A 137 -18.26 6.89 -15.44
N LEU A 138 -17.19 6.54 -14.72
CA LEU A 138 -16.05 5.80 -15.27
C LEU A 138 -16.50 4.46 -15.90
N ASP A 139 -17.42 3.76 -15.24
CA ASP A 139 -18.02 2.54 -15.79
C ASP A 139 -18.88 2.77 -17.03
N GLN A 140 -19.59 3.90 -17.12
CA GLN A 140 -20.31 4.28 -18.34
C GLN A 140 -19.31 4.50 -19.48
N GLU A 141 -18.21 5.20 -19.23
CA GLU A 141 -17.15 5.40 -20.23
C GLU A 141 -16.59 4.07 -20.72
N LEU A 142 -16.26 3.15 -19.81
CA LEU A 142 -15.76 1.80 -20.14
C LEU A 142 -16.78 0.92 -20.91
N ASN A 143 -18.05 1.32 -20.99
CA ASN A 143 -19.06 0.65 -21.81
C ASN A 143 -19.30 1.36 -23.15
N GLU A 144 -18.77 2.57 -23.36
CA GLU A 144 -18.77 3.22 -24.66
C GLU A 144 -17.81 2.49 -25.62
N SER A 145 -18.14 2.49 -26.92
CA SER A 145 -17.37 1.75 -27.93
C SER A 145 -15.89 2.11 -27.94
N TYR A 146 -15.57 3.38 -27.69
CA TYR A 146 -14.19 3.90 -27.68
C TYR A 146 -13.33 3.28 -26.56
N TYR A 147 -13.84 3.19 -25.32
CA TYR A 147 -13.07 2.67 -24.17
C TYR A 147 -13.34 1.21 -23.86
N SER A 148 -14.28 0.55 -24.54
CA SER A 148 -14.70 -0.82 -24.24
C SER A 148 -13.55 -1.84 -24.16
N LYS A 149 -12.48 -1.64 -24.93
CA LYS A 149 -11.28 -2.49 -24.90
C LYS A 149 -10.48 -2.34 -23.61
N ASN A 150 -10.49 -1.17 -22.97
CA ASN A 150 -9.73 -0.89 -21.75
C ASN A 150 -10.15 -1.81 -20.58
N LYS A 151 -11.34 -2.42 -20.65
CA LYS A 151 -11.76 -3.45 -19.69
C LYS A 151 -10.83 -4.66 -19.65
N GLU A 152 -10.07 -4.93 -20.72
CA GLU A 152 -9.05 -6.01 -20.71
C GLU A 152 -7.92 -5.74 -19.71
N ILE A 153 -7.64 -4.46 -19.41
CA ILE A 153 -6.59 -4.04 -18.48
C ILE A 153 -6.84 -4.61 -17.08
N PHE A 154 -8.11 -4.77 -16.67
CA PHE A 154 -8.46 -5.36 -15.36
C PHE A 154 -7.99 -6.82 -15.20
N THR A 155 -7.61 -7.50 -16.29
CA THR A 155 -7.09 -8.87 -16.25
C THR A 155 -5.57 -8.94 -16.18
N TYR A 156 -4.87 -7.80 -16.29
CA TYR A 156 -3.40 -7.78 -16.38
C TYR A 156 -2.76 -8.13 -15.05
N THR A 157 -1.87 -9.12 -15.07
CA THR A 157 -1.07 -9.56 -13.90
C THR A 157 0.27 -8.85 -13.76
N ASP A 158 0.47 -7.74 -14.47
CA ASP A 158 1.68 -6.91 -14.43
C ASP A 158 1.28 -5.46 -14.15
N VAL A 159 1.78 -4.92 -13.02
CA VAL A 159 1.47 -3.57 -12.52
C VAL A 159 1.87 -2.50 -13.53
N ARG A 160 3.09 -2.60 -14.08
CA ARG A 160 3.65 -1.62 -15.02
C ARG A 160 2.89 -1.64 -16.34
N LYS A 161 2.57 -2.84 -16.83
CA LYS A 161 1.75 -3.02 -18.03
C LYS A 161 0.37 -2.40 -17.85
N ALA A 162 -0.27 -2.60 -16.71
CA ALA A 162 -1.58 -2.03 -16.40
C ALA A 162 -1.53 -0.49 -16.28
N THR A 163 -0.55 0.06 -15.56
CA THR A 163 -0.35 1.51 -15.47
C THR A 163 -0.17 2.14 -16.84
N LYS A 164 0.72 1.57 -17.67
CA LYS A 164 1.01 2.13 -18.98
C LYS A 164 -0.20 2.01 -19.91
N ALA A 165 -0.89 0.87 -19.93
CA ALA A 165 -2.08 0.69 -20.76
C ALA A 165 -3.19 1.67 -20.37
N TRP A 166 -3.48 1.83 -19.07
CA TRP A 166 -4.49 2.79 -18.62
C TRP A 166 -4.12 4.23 -18.99
N LEU A 167 -2.86 4.60 -18.83
CA LEU A 167 -2.34 5.91 -19.21
C LEU A 167 -2.50 6.19 -20.72
N MET A 168 -2.17 5.22 -21.57
CA MET A 168 -2.24 5.42 -23.02
C MET A 168 -3.67 5.38 -23.54
N ASP A 169 -4.47 4.43 -23.03
CA ASP A 169 -5.72 4.03 -23.66
C ASP A 169 -6.94 4.68 -22.99
N PHE A 170 -6.88 4.99 -21.69
CA PHE A 170 -7.95 5.70 -20.99
C PHE A 170 -7.66 7.21 -20.87
N GLU A 171 -6.48 7.59 -20.36
CA GLU A 171 -6.08 9.01 -20.28
C GLU A 171 -5.70 9.59 -21.65
N GLY A 172 -5.55 8.76 -22.69
CA GLY A 172 -5.33 9.21 -24.06
C GLY A 172 -3.93 9.80 -24.31
N MET A 173 -2.95 9.46 -23.48
CA MET A 173 -1.66 10.18 -23.42
C MET A 173 -0.64 9.77 -24.49
N SER A 174 -1.00 8.89 -25.41
CA SER A 174 -0.08 8.33 -26.43
C SER A 174 0.70 9.37 -27.25
N LYS A 175 0.15 10.58 -27.41
CA LYS A 175 0.75 11.70 -28.16
C LYS A 175 1.47 12.75 -27.30
N ASN A 176 1.51 12.55 -25.98
CA ASN A 176 2.04 13.51 -25.00
C ASN A 176 3.08 12.87 -24.07
N PRO A 177 4.21 12.36 -24.61
CA PRO A 177 5.25 11.68 -23.82
C PRO A 177 5.82 12.51 -22.67
N GLU A 178 5.82 13.83 -22.81
CA GLU A 178 6.24 14.78 -21.79
C GLU A 178 5.35 14.78 -20.53
N GLN A 179 4.09 14.34 -20.65
CA GLN A 179 3.12 14.29 -19.54
C GLN A 179 2.97 12.89 -18.96
N TRP A 180 3.71 11.91 -19.49
CA TRP A 180 3.53 10.52 -19.06
C TRP A 180 3.87 10.31 -17.60
N TYR A 181 4.94 10.96 -17.12
CA TYR A 181 5.45 10.82 -15.76
C TYR A 181 5.49 9.35 -15.29
N LEU A 182 5.86 8.42 -16.18
CA LEU A 182 5.74 6.98 -15.94
C LEU A 182 6.45 6.55 -14.66
N SER A 183 7.64 7.09 -14.36
CA SER A 183 8.35 6.76 -13.13
C SER A 183 7.55 7.09 -11.86
N GLN A 184 6.81 8.19 -11.84
CA GLN A 184 5.99 8.58 -10.68
C GLN A 184 4.73 7.72 -10.59
N ARG A 185 4.03 7.53 -11.71
CA ARG A 185 2.82 6.69 -11.77
C ARG A 185 3.12 5.23 -11.42
N TYR A 186 4.28 4.75 -11.85
CA TYR A 186 4.83 3.46 -11.47
C TYR A 186 5.12 3.37 -9.96
N ALA A 187 5.71 4.41 -9.35
CA ALA A 187 5.92 4.41 -7.91
C ALA A 187 4.59 4.33 -7.13
N TYR A 188 3.59 5.11 -7.53
CA TYR A 188 2.24 5.05 -6.95
C TYR A 188 1.57 3.69 -7.18
N ALA A 189 1.72 3.12 -8.37
CA ALA A 189 1.15 1.82 -8.69
C ALA A 189 1.76 0.70 -7.85
N ASP A 190 3.08 0.68 -7.65
CA ASP A 190 3.70 -0.32 -6.79
C ASP A 190 3.29 -0.17 -5.33
N HIS A 191 3.14 1.08 -4.85
CA HIS A 191 2.57 1.35 -3.54
C HIS A 191 1.19 0.69 -3.39
N TRP A 192 0.25 0.95 -4.30
CA TRP A 192 -1.08 0.35 -4.24
C TRP A 192 -1.05 -1.17 -4.41
N TYR A 193 -0.10 -1.71 -5.16
CA TYR A 193 0.07 -3.15 -5.28
C TYR A 193 0.54 -3.76 -3.95
N SER A 194 1.36 -3.05 -3.18
CA SER A 194 1.73 -3.50 -1.83
C SER A 194 0.53 -3.50 -0.85
N VAL A 195 -0.44 -2.59 -1.06
CA VAL A 195 -1.68 -2.51 -0.27
C VAL A 195 -2.65 -3.64 -0.63
N PHE A 196 -2.80 -3.99 -1.91
CA PHE A 196 -3.82 -4.94 -2.39
C PHE A 196 -3.31 -6.33 -2.76
N GLY A 197 -2.04 -6.46 -3.11
CA GLY A 197 -1.39 -7.69 -3.61
C GLY A 197 -1.16 -8.76 -2.55
N THR A 198 -1.48 -8.47 -1.28
CA THR A 198 -1.49 -9.45 -0.19
C THR A 198 -2.83 -10.19 -0.15
N THR A 199 -2.91 -11.34 -0.81
CA THR A 199 -3.90 -12.39 -0.50
C THR A 199 -3.11 -13.69 -0.35
N ASP A 200 -3.05 -14.33 0.83
CA ASP A 200 -4.14 -15.10 1.45
C ASP A 200 -3.87 -15.33 2.98
N PRO A 201 -4.82 -15.87 3.78
CA PRO A 201 -5.96 -15.27 4.48
C PRO A 201 -5.65 -14.87 5.94
N VAL A 202 -6.29 -13.80 6.44
CA VAL A 202 -6.67 -13.42 7.83
C VAL A 202 -6.66 -11.89 7.88
N SER A 203 -7.78 -11.27 7.52
CA SER A 203 -8.18 -9.95 8.04
C SER A 203 -9.64 -9.63 7.74
N SER A 204 -10.52 -10.64 7.81
CA SER A 204 -11.95 -10.43 8.08
C SER A 204 -12.21 -9.82 9.47
N SER A 205 -11.16 -9.47 10.23
CA SER A 205 -11.21 -8.73 11.49
C SER A 205 -10.81 -7.25 11.39
N ALA A 206 -10.35 -6.76 10.22
CA ALA A 206 -9.99 -5.34 10.07
C ALA A 206 -11.18 -4.40 9.80
N LEU A 207 -12.36 -4.96 9.47
CA LEU A 207 -13.60 -4.18 9.26
C LEU A 207 -14.50 -4.07 10.50
N ALA A 208 -14.18 -4.75 11.60
CA ALA A 208 -15.03 -4.75 12.80
C ALA A 208 -14.72 -3.60 13.79
N ASN A 209 -13.66 -2.81 13.60
CA ASN A 209 -13.29 -1.73 14.52
C ASN A 209 -13.39 -0.32 13.94
N ALA A 210 -13.97 -0.16 12.74
CA ALA A 210 -14.18 1.15 12.13
C ALA A 210 -15.51 1.83 12.56
N SER A 211 -16.21 1.31 13.57
CA SER A 211 -17.48 1.85 14.05
C SER A 211 -17.60 1.76 15.57
N GLN A 212 -16.85 2.61 16.27
CA GLN A 212 -17.36 3.28 17.46
C GLN A 212 -16.46 4.48 17.72
N GLY A 213 -16.97 5.67 17.39
CA GLY A 213 -16.23 6.91 17.57
C GLY A 213 -16.06 7.27 19.03
N SER A 214 -14.90 7.84 19.33
CA SER A 214 -14.79 9.08 20.10
C SER A 214 -13.41 9.67 19.82
N ILE A 215 -13.45 10.86 19.22
CA ILE A 215 -12.39 11.85 19.33
C ILE A 215 -12.30 12.16 20.82
N ASP A 216 -11.20 11.81 21.47
CA ASP A 216 -10.78 12.45 22.70
C ASP A 216 -9.27 12.33 22.90
N GLU A 217 -8.78 13.39 23.49
CA GLU A 217 -7.42 13.88 23.58
C GLU A 217 -6.51 13.06 24.51
N LEU A 218 -5.20 13.26 24.33
CA LEU A 218 -4.10 12.97 25.24
C LEU A 218 -3.70 11.52 25.50
N GLY A 219 -2.37 11.32 25.39
CA GLY A 219 -1.67 10.69 26.50
C GLY A 219 -0.57 9.75 26.07
N CYS A 220 0.67 10.18 26.32
CA CYS A 220 1.86 9.36 26.38
C CYS A 220 1.55 7.94 26.90
N SER A 221 1.81 6.93 26.09
CA SER A 221 1.99 5.57 26.59
C SER A 221 3.27 5.00 26.01
N SER A 222 4.24 4.91 26.91
CA SER A 222 5.42 4.08 26.84
C SER A 222 5.05 2.63 26.52
N ASP A 223 5.64 2.09 25.46
CA ASP A 223 6.19 0.72 25.35
C ASP A 223 6.60 0.51 23.88
N THR A 224 7.83 0.16 23.53
CA THR A 224 8.74 -0.81 24.13
C THR A 224 10.16 -0.25 24.05
N SER A 225 10.91 -0.33 25.15
CA SER A 225 12.34 -0.02 25.17
C SER A 225 13.10 -0.99 24.24
N TYR A 226 13.38 -0.56 23.01
CA TYR A 226 14.53 -1.09 22.30
C TYR A 226 15.77 -0.65 23.07
N SER A 227 16.63 -1.59 23.48
CA SER A 227 17.97 -1.27 24.02
C SER A 227 18.91 -0.78 22.90
N GLY A 228 18.37 0.01 21.97
CA GLY A 228 19.01 0.44 20.74
C GLY A 228 20.04 1.53 21.00
N SER A 229 21.14 1.45 20.26
CA SER A 229 22.19 2.47 20.19
C SER A 229 21.65 3.89 20.09
N ASP A 230 22.44 4.90 20.45
CA ASP A 230 22.07 6.33 20.38
C ASP A 230 21.49 6.75 19.01
N ILE A 231 21.81 6.01 17.94
CA ILE A 231 21.27 6.19 16.59
C ILE A 231 19.75 5.95 16.54
N VAL A 232 19.25 4.85 17.10
CA VAL A 232 17.82 4.49 17.02
C VAL A 232 16.98 5.51 17.78
N LYS A 233 17.40 5.87 18.99
CA LYS A 233 16.71 6.90 19.79
C LYS A 233 16.70 8.25 19.07
N THR A 234 17.80 8.59 18.41
CA THR A 234 17.91 9.83 17.63
C THR A 234 16.98 9.81 16.43
N ALA A 235 16.93 8.70 15.69
CA ALA A 235 16.02 8.51 14.56
C ALA A 235 14.55 8.61 15.00
N GLU A 236 14.19 7.91 16.08
CA GLU A 236 12.83 7.91 16.64
C GLU A 236 12.40 9.31 17.09
N SER A 237 13.32 10.14 17.59
CA SER A 237 13.04 11.53 17.97
C SER A 237 12.64 12.43 16.79
N MET A 238 12.92 12.01 15.56
CA MET A 238 12.58 12.71 14.33
C MET A 238 11.34 12.12 13.64
N LYS A 239 10.64 11.13 14.22
CA LYS A 239 9.41 10.58 13.62
C LYS A 239 8.38 11.68 13.31
N GLY A 240 7.78 11.58 12.12
CA GLY A 240 6.85 12.57 11.59
C GLY A 240 7.51 13.85 11.09
N TYR A 241 8.84 13.96 11.12
CA TYR A 241 9.54 15.12 10.58
C TYR A 241 9.83 14.94 9.09
N PHE A 242 10.07 16.11 8.51
CA PHE A 242 10.53 16.43 7.17
C PHE A 242 9.56 16.08 6.06
N TYR A 243 9.50 16.91 5.03
CA TYR A 243 8.88 16.51 3.77
C TYR A 243 9.97 15.98 2.83
N TYR A 244 9.61 14.99 2.01
CA TYR A 244 10.56 14.38 1.10
C TYR A 244 10.93 15.31 -0.07
N VAL A 245 12.22 15.56 -0.26
CA VAL A 245 12.77 16.28 -1.42
C VAL A 245 14.19 15.80 -1.72
N GLN A 246 14.48 15.49 -2.99
CA GLN A 246 15.81 15.01 -3.42
C GLN A 246 16.92 16.07 -3.29
N SER A 247 16.54 17.35 -3.12
CA SER A 247 17.49 18.43 -2.82
C SER A 247 17.73 18.47 -1.32
N HIS A 248 18.69 17.70 -0.83
CA HIS A 248 19.09 17.69 0.58
C HIS A 248 20.48 18.33 0.80
N PRO A 249 20.61 19.24 1.79
CA PRO A 249 19.54 19.82 2.59
C PRO A 249 18.66 20.77 1.77
N SER A 250 17.38 20.86 2.07
CA SER A 250 16.55 21.95 1.55
C SER A 250 16.91 23.27 2.23
N SER A 251 16.56 24.41 1.61
CA SER A 251 16.86 25.74 2.18
C SER A 251 16.15 26.02 3.50
N ASP A 252 15.01 25.38 3.74
CA ASP A 252 14.19 25.50 4.95
C ASP A 252 14.47 24.43 6.01
N LEU A 253 15.44 23.54 5.78
CA LEU A 253 15.92 22.59 6.80
C LEU A 253 16.69 23.27 7.94
N GLY A 254 17.18 24.49 7.69
CA GLY A 254 17.94 25.30 8.64
C GLY A 254 19.44 25.10 8.53
N SER A 255 20.20 26.03 9.13
CA SER A 255 21.67 26.02 9.10
C SER A 255 22.30 25.21 10.25
N ASP A 256 21.59 25.01 11.37
CA ASP A 256 22.01 24.11 12.45
C ASP A 256 21.50 22.68 12.19
N LEU A 257 22.28 21.88 11.48
CA LEU A 257 21.92 20.50 11.14
C LEU A 257 22.01 19.51 12.32
N LYS A 258 22.32 19.97 13.55
CA LYS A 258 22.08 19.19 14.77
C LYS A 258 20.66 19.37 15.30
N ASN A 259 19.99 20.46 14.92
CA ASN A 259 18.62 20.81 15.30
C ASN A 259 17.85 21.30 14.06
N PRO A 260 17.62 20.41 13.08
CA PRO A 260 16.96 20.79 11.83
C PRO A 260 15.50 21.20 12.07
N SER A 261 14.96 21.99 11.13
CA SER A 261 13.54 22.34 11.10
C SER A 261 12.68 21.10 10.90
N LYS A 262 11.71 20.87 11.80
CA LYS A 262 10.80 19.72 11.75
C LYS A 262 9.98 19.65 10.46
N THR A 263 9.73 20.81 9.86
CA THR A 263 8.96 20.99 8.62
C THR A 263 9.85 21.27 7.42
N GLY A 264 11.18 21.17 7.56
CA GLY A 264 12.13 21.30 6.45
C GLY A 264 12.16 20.07 5.56
N GLY A 265 12.94 20.12 4.49
CA GLY A 265 13.01 19.06 3.49
C GLY A 265 14.35 18.34 3.46
N THR A 266 14.31 17.03 3.30
CA THR A 266 15.48 16.21 3.03
C THR A 266 15.06 14.92 2.31
N ASP A 267 15.99 14.00 2.06
CA ASP A 267 15.69 12.70 1.47
C ASP A 267 16.10 11.55 2.39
N CYS A 268 15.90 10.30 1.94
CA CYS A 268 16.28 9.12 2.71
C CYS A 268 17.75 9.13 3.17
N SER A 269 18.68 9.61 2.36
CA SER A 269 20.11 9.68 2.70
C SER A 269 20.47 10.87 3.60
N GLY A 270 19.75 11.98 3.46
CA GLY A 270 19.85 13.14 4.34
C GLY A 270 19.29 12.84 5.73
N PHE A 271 18.22 12.03 5.84
CA PHE A 271 17.73 11.52 7.13
C PHE A 271 18.79 10.73 7.90
N ILE A 272 19.48 9.81 7.22
CA ILE A 272 20.59 9.06 7.81
C ILE A 272 21.69 10.01 8.26
N TRP A 273 22.02 11.01 7.43
CA TRP A 273 23.01 12.03 7.77
C TRP A 273 22.65 12.78 9.06
N LEU A 274 21.42 13.29 9.16
CA LEU A 274 20.92 14.03 10.33
C LEU A 274 20.97 13.18 11.58
N THR A 275 20.52 11.93 11.48
CA THR A 275 20.52 10.99 12.59
C THR A 275 21.94 10.73 13.08
N LEU A 276 22.86 10.39 12.18
CA LEU A 276 24.25 10.09 12.54
C LEU A 276 25.00 11.31 13.08
N ASN A 277 24.79 12.49 12.47
CA ASN A 277 25.42 13.73 12.94
C ASN A 277 24.97 14.07 14.37
N LYS A 278 23.66 13.97 14.65
CA LYS A 278 23.06 14.24 15.96
C LYS A 278 23.45 13.17 16.99
N ALA A 279 23.59 11.91 16.58
CA ALA A 279 24.05 10.80 17.42
C ALA A 279 25.58 10.77 17.62
N GLY A 280 26.35 11.69 17.03
CA GLY A 280 27.80 11.80 17.26
C GLY A 280 28.68 10.88 16.39
N TYR A 281 28.18 10.42 15.25
CA TYR A 281 28.92 9.57 14.29
C TYR A 281 29.55 10.40 13.17
N LYS A 282 30.56 9.83 12.50
CA LYS A 282 31.20 10.48 11.35
C LYS A 282 30.21 10.55 10.19
N VAL A 283 30.14 11.72 9.57
CA VAL A 283 29.33 12.00 8.39
C VAL A 283 30.12 12.95 7.48
N PRO A 284 29.90 12.93 6.15
CA PRO A 284 30.52 13.89 5.24
C PRO A 284 30.06 15.32 5.54
N ALA A 285 30.84 16.33 5.16
CA ALA A 285 30.43 17.72 5.32
C ALA A 285 29.16 18.02 4.50
N ASN A 286 28.30 18.92 5.00
CA ASN A 286 27.16 19.49 4.27
C ASN A 286 26.19 18.47 3.63
N MET A 287 25.92 17.33 4.27
CA MET A 287 25.12 16.24 3.68
C MET A 287 25.64 15.75 2.32
N GLY A 288 26.96 15.83 2.09
CA GLY A 288 27.61 15.52 0.81
C GLY A 288 27.64 14.05 0.40
N TRP A 289 26.61 13.28 0.73
CA TRP A 289 26.40 11.93 0.23
C TRP A 289 24.99 11.74 -0.33
N PHE A 290 24.82 10.63 -1.03
CA PHE A 290 23.53 10.07 -1.41
C PHE A 290 23.62 8.54 -1.26
N THR A 291 22.51 7.83 -1.44
CA THR A 291 22.42 6.36 -1.23
C THR A 291 23.49 5.56 -1.98
N GLY A 292 23.85 5.93 -3.22
CA GLY A 292 24.97 5.33 -3.96
C GLY A 292 26.35 5.54 -3.33
N SER A 293 26.68 6.76 -2.90
CA SER A 293 27.99 7.04 -2.28
C SER A 293 28.10 6.49 -0.86
N MET A 294 26.97 6.35 -0.14
CA MET A 294 26.91 5.62 1.14
C MET A 294 27.33 4.15 0.97
N ALA A 295 26.78 3.46 -0.04
CA ALA A 295 27.16 2.07 -0.34
C ALA A 295 28.64 1.97 -0.79
N SER A 296 29.11 2.94 -1.56
CA SER A 296 30.50 3.00 -2.02
C SER A 296 31.48 3.17 -0.86
N ASP A 297 31.19 4.06 0.10
CA ASP A 297 32.01 4.22 1.31
C ASP A 297 31.95 2.97 2.18
N ALA A 298 30.76 2.37 2.36
CA ALA A 298 30.57 1.14 3.14
C ALA A 298 31.40 -0.03 2.61
N LYS A 299 31.55 -0.17 1.29
CA LYS A 299 32.35 -1.24 0.67
C LYS A 299 33.84 -0.90 0.59
N GLY A 300 34.18 0.37 0.46
CA GLY A 300 35.52 0.84 0.15
C GLY A 300 36.23 1.51 1.31
N SER A 301 36.19 2.84 1.34
CA SER A 301 37.04 3.69 2.18
C SER A 301 36.73 3.64 3.67
N HIS A 302 35.53 3.19 4.03
CA HIS A 302 35.05 3.06 5.40
C HIS A 302 35.22 4.32 6.25
N GLN A 303 35.07 5.50 5.64
CA GLN A 303 35.25 6.79 6.34
C GLN A 303 34.08 7.09 7.28
N TYR A 304 32.87 6.69 6.87
CA TYR A 304 31.62 6.99 7.57
C TYR A 304 30.82 5.73 7.87
N LEU A 305 30.81 4.76 6.93
CA LEU A 305 30.07 3.52 7.00
C LEU A 305 31.01 2.35 6.73
N LYS A 306 30.80 1.20 7.39
CA LYS A 306 31.54 -0.04 7.12
C LYS A 306 30.58 -1.17 6.82
N GLN A 307 30.72 -1.84 5.69
CA GLN A 307 29.89 -3.00 5.35
C GLN A 307 30.03 -4.10 6.42
N ILE A 308 28.91 -4.71 6.76
CA ILE A 308 28.81 -5.82 7.72
C ILE A 308 28.04 -6.99 7.10
N ASN A 309 28.22 -8.17 7.67
CA ASN A 309 27.43 -9.34 7.28
C ASN A 309 26.02 -9.26 7.88
N GLU A 310 25.07 -9.92 7.23
CA GLU A 310 23.69 -10.06 7.71
C GLU A 310 23.61 -10.58 9.16
N ASN A 311 24.46 -11.54 9.51
CA ASN A 311 24.48 -12.13 10.86
C ASN A 311 24.94 -11.14 11.95
N ASP A 312 25.70 -10.11 11.57
CA ASP A 312 26.25 -9.11 12.47
C ASP A 312 25.36 -7.86 12.58
N ALA A 313 24.34 -7.75 11.72
CA ALA A 313 23.48 -6.59 11.61
C ALA A 313 22.44 -6.53 12.73
N LYS A 314 22.37 -5.36 13.38
CA LYS A 314 21.55 -5.09 14.56
C LYS A 314 20.97 -3.67 14.54
N ALA A 315 20.16 -3.38 15.54
CA ALA A 315 19.55 -2.07 15.71
C ALA A 315 20.59 -0.94 15.69
N GLY A 316 20.37 0.09 14.88
CA GLY A 316 21.28 1.21 14.64
C GLY A 316 22.26 1.02 13.46
N ASP A 317 22.37 -0.19 12.90
CA ASP A 317 23.02 -0.36 11.60
C ASP A 317 22.10 0.15 10.48
N ILE A 318 22.66 0.36 9.29
CA ILE A 318 21.98 0.96 8.13
C ILE A 318 21.83 -0.10 7.05
N VAL A 319 20.66 -0.13 6.41
CA VAL A 319 20.43 -0.86 5.17
C VAL A 319 20.37 0.13 4.02
N ILE A 320 21.13 -0.14 2.96
CA ILE A 320 21.23 0.66 1.74
C ILE A 320 20.89 -0.27 0.58
N VAL A 321 19.99 0.13 -0.30
CA VAL A 321 19.70 -0.64 -1.52
C VAL A 321 19.82 0.26 -2.72
N ASN A 322 20.62 -0.17 -3.69
CA ASN A 322 20.84 0.59 -4.92
C ASN A 322 20.59 -0.28 -6.15
N GLN A 323 19.81 0.23 -7.09
CA GLN A 323 19.84 -0.18 -8.49
C GLN A 323 20.80 0.74 -9.25
N GLY A 324 21.71 0.17 -10.04
CA GLY A 324 22.72 0.94 -10.76
C GLY A 324 23.52 1.87 -9.84
N ALA A 325 23.59 3.16 -10.18
CA ALA A 325 24.35 4.15 -9.41
C ALA A 325 23.71 4.55 -8.08
N GLY A 326 22.46 4.14 -7.79
CA GLY A 326 21.80 4.48 -6.54
C GLY A 326 21.40 5.95 -6.41
N ALA A 327 21.12 6.66 -7.50
CA ALA A 327 20.71 8.07 -7.46
C ALA A 327 19.19 8.21 -7.64
N GLY A 328 18.60 9.19 -6.95
CA GLY A 328 17.15 9.44 -6.98
C GLY A 328 16.36 8.18 -6.60
N ASN A 329 15.38 7.82 -7.42
CA ASN A 329 14.50 6.67 -7.16
C ASN A 329 15.21 5.30 -7.27
N ASN A 330 16.46 5.26 -7.75
CA ASN A 330 17.23 4.03 -7.86
C ASN A 330 18.00 3.69 -6.57
N GLY A 331 17.85 4.48 -5.50
CA GLY A 331 18.47 4.19 -4.22
C GLY A 331 17.56 4.54 -3.06
N HIS A 332 17.56 3.71 -2.02
CA HIS A 332 16.89 4.00 -0.75
C HIS A 332 17.76 3.53 0.40
N THR A 333 17.54 4.10 1.59
CA THR A 333 18.30 3.72 2.79
C THR A 333 17.46 3.91 4.06
N ALA A 334 17.73 3.09 5.06
CA ALA A 334 17.02 3.11 6.33
C ALA A 334 17.89 2.62 7.50
N ILE A 335 17.47 2.91 8.73
CA ILE A 335 18.12 2.41 9.96
C ILE A 335 17.37 1.19 10.46
N LEU A 336 18.10 0.15 10.82
CA LEU A 336 17.51 -1.06 11.41
C LEU A 336 17.04 -0.76 12.84
N LEU A 337 15.82 -1.19 13.18
CA LEU A 337 15.28 -1.11 14.54
C LEU A 337 15.52 -2.40 15.35
N GLY A 338 16.11 -3.41 14.73
CA GLY A 338 16.34 -4.71 15.36
C GLY A 338 17.42 -5.52 14.64
N LYS A 339 17.53 -6.79 15.01
CA LYS A 339 18.35 -7.77 14.28
C LYS A 339 17.82 -7.94 12.86
N TRP A 340 18.73 -8.13 11.91
CA TRP A 340 18.38 -8.46 10.54
C TRP A 340 17.58 -9.77 10.46
N GLN A 341 16.43 -9.69 9.79
CA GLN A 341 15.46 -10.76 9.57
C GLN A 341 15.00 -10.77 8.11
N GLY A 342 15.85 -10.29 7.19
CA GLY A 342 15.50 -10.11 5.78
C GLY A 342 14.32 -9.15 5.62
N LYS A 343 13.34 -9.53 4.79
CA LYS A 343 12.16 -8.71 4.46
C LYS A 343 11.34 -8.25 5.68
N GLU A 344 11.37 -9.00 6.77
CA GLU A 344 10.61 -8.68 7.99
C GLU A 344 11.35 -7.73 8.94
N THR A 345 12.57 -7.30 8.61
CA THR A 345 13.34 -6.41 9.46
C THR A 345 12.62 -5.07 9.62
N LYS A 346 12.30 -4.71 10.87
CA LYS A 346 11.77 -3.37 11.19
C LYS A 346 12.84 -2.31 10.96
N ILE A 347 12.42 -1.19 10.38
CA ILE A 347 13.29 -0.08 10.03
C ILE A 347 12.64 1.25 10.38
N ILE A 348 13.46 2.29 10.50
CA ILE A 348 13.04 3.68 10.48
C ILE A 348 13.73 4.39 9.31
N GLN A 349 12.96 5.18 8.58
CA GLN A 349 13.33 5.73 7.28
C GLN A 349 12.64 7.07 7.06
N GLU A 350 13.08 7.84 6.08
CA GLU A 350 12.31 8.96 5.52
C GLU A 350 11.90 8.60 4.09
N GLY A 351 10.63 8.82 3.77
CA GLY A 351 10.04 8.26 2.56
C GLY A 351 9.88 6.74 2.66
N GLY A 352 9.83 6.06 1.52
CA GLY A 352 9.49 4.62 1.48
C GLY A 352 8.05 4.33 1.94
N ASP A 353 7.22 5.36 2.08
CA ASP A 353 5.78 5.39 2.33
C ASP A 353 5.16 6.60 1.61
N THR A 354 3.84 6.83 1.77
CA THR A 354 3.14 7.97 1.14
C THR A 354 3.20 9.27 1.95
N SER A 355 3.74 9.24 3.17
CA SER A 355 3.80 10.41 4.04
C SER A 355 4.96 11.32 3.64
N GLY A 356 6.05 10.73 3.12
CA GLY A 356 7.27 11.47 2.82
C GLY A 356 7.99 11.97 4.08
N HIS A 357 7.48 11.63 5.26
CA HIS A 357 8.03 11.96 6.55
C HIS A 357 8.90 10.81 7.07
N VAL A 358 9.61 11.05 8.15
CA VAL A 358 10.27 10.00 8.92
C VAL A 358 9.21 9.06 9.51
N ASN A 359 9.25 7.80 9.12
CA ASN A 359 8.28 6.76 9.47
C ASN A 359 8.98 5.45 9.82
N GLU A 360 8.23 4.54 10.45
CA GLU A 360 8.65 3.16 10.65
C GLU A 360 8.04 2.27 9.56
N GLY A 361 8.80 1.27 9.13
CA GLY A 361 8.35 0.31 8.14
C GLY A 361 9.04 -1.04 8.30
N LYS A 362 8.84 -1.90 7.31
CA LYS A 362 9.58 -3.14 7.15
C LYS A 362 10.46 -3.05 5.91
N PHE A 363 11.67 -3.60 5.99
CA PHE A 363 12.62 -3.63 4.88
C PHE A 363 11.98 -4.15 3.58
N GLY A 364 11.24 -5.26 3.64
CA GLY A 364 10.65 -5.87 2.45
C GLY A 364 9.61 -5.00 1.74
N THR A 365 8.78 -4.28 2.50
CA THR A 365 7.74 -3.39 1.93
C THR A 365 8.35 -2.09 1.45
N SER A 366 9.18 -1.46 2.27
CA SER A 366 9.72 -0.13 2.00
C SER A 366 10.78 -0.11 0.89
N PHE A 367 11.41 -1.25 0.59
CA PHE A 367 12.41 -1.39 -0.47
C PHE A 367 11.92 -2.22 -1.65
N SER A 368 10.64 -2.62 -1.68
CA SER A 368 10.08 -3.60 -2.62
C SER A 368 10.47 -3.37 -4.09
N ILE A 369 10.46 -2.12 -4.56
CA ILE A 369 10.82 -1.71 -5.94
C ILE A 369 12.32 -1.91 -6.24
N LEU A 370 13.17 -1.77 -5.23
CA LEU A 370 14.62 -1.88 -5.35
C LEU A 370 15.10 -3.32 -5.19
N LEU A 371 14.33 -4.19 -4.55
CA LEU A 371 14.74 -5.58 -4.30
C LEU A 371 14.77 -6.44 -5.57
N ASP A 372 14.15 -5.99 -6.66
CA ASP A 372 14.29 -6.62 -7.98
C ASP A 372 15.58 -6.16 -8.65
N GLY A 373 16.67 -6.87 -8.37
CA GLY A 373 18.00 -6.61 -8.96
C GLY A 373 18.82 -5.50 -8.32
N GLY A 374 18.33 -4.88 -7.24
CA GLY A 374 19.12 -3.94 -6.44
C GLY A 374 20.07 -4.65 -5.49
N ASP A 375 21.22 -4.03 -5.30
CA ASP A 375 22.28 -4.49 -4.42
C ASP A 375 22.00 -4.04 -2.98
N VAL A 376 21.87 -4.99 -2.07
CA VAL A 376 21.59 -4.75 -0.65
C VAL A 376 22.90 -4.70 0.13
N VAL A 377 23.15 -3.58 0.80
CA VAL A 377 24.33 -3.34 1.62
C VAL A 377 23.89 -3.06 3.05
N LEU A 378 24.32 -3.89 3.98
CA LEU A 378 24.23 -3.62 5.41
C LEU A 378 25.51 -2.96 5.87
N ALA A 379 25.39 -1.84 6.57
CA ALA A 379 26.53 -1.03 6.97
C ALA A 379 26.43 -0.56 8.42
N ARG A 380 27.57 -0.55 9.11
CA ARG A 380 27.73 -0.03 10.47
C ARG A 380 28.33 1.37 10.44
N PRO A 381 27.71 2.37 11.09
CA PRO A 381 28.29 3.71 11.24
C PRO A 381 29.61 3.73 11.99
N VAL A 382 30.53 4.59 11.54
CA VAL A 382 31.84 4.82 12.16
C VAL A 382 31.72 5.94 13.20
N LYS A 383 32.13 5.67 14.45
CA LYS A 383 32.15 6.68 15.52
C LYS A 383 33.18 7.77 15.25
N LYS A 384 32.89 9.00 15.72
CA LYS A 384 33.82 10.14 15.64
C LYS A 384 35.16 9.85 16.31
#